data_AF-A0A7J8LVB9-F1
#
_entry.id   AF-A0A7J8LVB9-F1
#
_cell.length_a   1.000
_cell.length_b   1.000
_cell.length_c   1.000
_cell.angle_alpha   90.00
_cell.angle_beta   90.00
_cell.angle_gamma   90.00
#
_symmetry.space_group_name_H-M   'P 1'
#
loop_
_entity.id
_entity.type
_entity.pdbx_description
1 polymer ?
#
loop_
_entity_poly.entity_id
_entity_poly.type
_entity_poly.pdbx_seq_one_letter_code
_entity_poly.pdbx_strand_id
1 'polypeptide(L)'
;MEGSSISRLLLLDGLNYTYWEAMMKTFINFIDEKVWRVILIGWEPCATKTFGLKTPKSELSWNTKEEELAKVNSKALYIIFFEVDVQEFKRISKCTTTKEA
;
A
#
# COMPACT_ATOMS: atom_id res chain seq x y z
N MET A 1 25.73 -3.95 -6.08
CA MET A 1 24.41 -3.73 -6.71
C MET A 1 24.02 -2.29 -6.45
N GLU A 2 24.19 -1.44 -7.45
CA GLU A 2 23.76 -0.04 -7.40
C GLU A 2 22.23 -0.02 -7.41
N GLY A 3 21.64 0.19 -6.24
CA GLY A 3 20.23 0.49 -6.14
C GLY A 3 19.95 1.76 -6.93
N SER A 4 19.02 1.64 -7.90
CA SER A 4 18.50 2.72 -8.73
C SER A 4 18.48 4.05 -7.98
N SER A 5 19.08 5.08 -8.58
CA SER A 5 19.20 6.43 -7.99
C SER A 5 17.84 7.00 -7.53
N ILE A 6 16.74 6.56 -8.16
CA ILE A 6 15.38 7.01 -7.89
C ILE A 6 14.89 6.59 -6.50
N SER A 7 15.20 5.38 -6.04
CA SER A 7 14.71 4.88 -4.74
C SER A 7 15.50 5.42 -3.55
N ARG A 8 16.68 6.03 -3.78
CA ARG A 8 17.40 6.79 -2.75
C ARG A 8 16.93 8.23 -2.63
N LEU A 9 16.32 8.79 -3.67
CA LEU A 9 15.85 10.19 -3.72
C LEU A 9 14.47 10.39 -3.07
N LEU A 10 13.73 9.31 -2.83
CA LEU A 10 12.39 9.33 -2.26
C LEU A 10 12.35 8.83 -0.80
N LEU A 11 13.50 8.68 -0.15
CA LEU A 11 13.54 8.26 1.25
C LEU A 11 12.99 9.38 2.13
N LEU A 12 11.96 9.08 2.93
CA LEU A 12 11.42 10.02 3.90
C LEU A 12 12.42 10.23 5.05
N ASP A 13 13.19 11.33 5.00
CA ASP A 13 14.19 11.70 6.03
C ASP A 13 13.63 12.64 7.11
N GLY A 14 12.34 12.98 7.03
CA GLY A 14 11.63 13.85 7.97
C GLY A 14 11.82 15.36 7.75
N LEU A 15 12.69 15.80 6.83
CA LEU A 15 12.98 17.23 6.63
C LEU A 15 12.05 17.90 5.62
N ASN A 16 11.43 17.15 4.70
CA ASN A 16 10.54 17.71 3.69
C ASN A 16 9.39 16.77 3.30
N TYR A 17 8.49 16.52 4.27
CA TYR A 17 7.32 15.65 4.08
C TYR A 17 6.44 16.09 2.89
N THR A 18 6.23 17.40 2.69
CA THR A 18 5.41 17.91 1.59
C THR A 18 6.00 17.60 0.21
N TYR A 19 7.32 17.72 0.05
CA TYR A 19 8.00 17.33 -1.19
C TYR A 19 7.92 15.81 -1.40
N TRP A 20 8.21 15.03 -0.34
CA TRP A 20 8.12 13.58 -0.38
C TRP A 20 6.72 13.10 -0.77
N GLU A 21 5.67 13.66 -0.17
CA GLU A 21 4.28 13.31 -0.45
C GLU A 21 3.92 13.60 -1.92
N ALA A 22 4.28 14.77 -2.44
CA ALA A 22 4.02 15.14 -3.83
C ALA A 22 4.75 14.23 -4.83
N MET A 23 6.00 13.86 -4.52
CA MET A 23 6.79 12.95 -5.33
C MET A 23 6.26 11.52 -5.29
N MET A 24 5.94 10.99 -4.10
CA MET A 24 5.34 9.66 -3.94
C MET A 24 4.01 9.55 -4.66
N LYS A 25 3.15 10.59 -4.54
CA LYS A 25 1.91 10.65 -5.30
C LYS A 25 2.16 10.56 -6.80
N THR A 26 3.13 11.31 -7.32
CA THR A 26 3.46 11.29 -8.76
C THR A 26 4.02 9.95 -9.21
N PHE A 27 4.92 9.36 -8.41
CA PHE A 27 5.56 8.08 -8.68
C PHE A 27 4.57 6.91 -8.66
N ILE A 28 3.70 6.84 -7.64
CA ILE A 28 2.68 5.79 -7.56
C ILE A 28 1.69 5.90 -8.72
N ASN A 29 1.24 7.12 -9.05
CA ASN A 29 0.35 7.32 -10.21
C ASN A 29 1.04 6.94 -11.53
N PHE A 30 2.35 7.18 -11.67
CA PHE A 30 3.13 6.73 -12.83
C PHE A 30 3.22 5.21 -12.92
N ILE A 31 3.42 4.52 -11.79
CA ILE A 31 3.47 3.05 -11.75
C ILE A 31 2.11 2.44 -12.05
N ASP A 32 1.07 2.92 -11.36
CA ASP A 32 -0.27 2.36 -11.39
C ASP A 32 -1.28 3.26 -10.66
N GLU A 33 -2.17 3.90 -11.41
CA GLU A 33 -3.24 4.73 -10.84
C GLU A 33 -4.15 3.94 -9.88
N LYS A 34 -4.34 2.62 -10.09
CA LYS A 34 -5.16 1.79 -9.18
C LYS A 34 -4.52 1.67 -7.80
N VAL A 35 -3.19 1.62 -7.73
CA VAL A 35 -2.45 1.59 -6.46
C VAL A 35 -2.68 2.89 -5.69
N TRP A 36 -2.59 4.04 -6.37
CA TRP A 36 -2.88 5.35 -5.75
C TRP A 36 -4.32 5.40 -5.19
N ARG A 37 -5.29 4.91 -5.95
CA ARG A 37 -6.69 4.85 -5.51
C ARG A 37 -6.88 3.96 -4.29
N VAL A 38 -6.21 2.82 -4.21
CA VAL A 38 -6.28 1.92 -3.05
C VAL A 38 -5.67 2.58 -1.80
N ILE A 39 -4.57 3.31 -1.94
CA ILE A 39 -3.98 4.07 -0.81
C ILE A 39 -4.97 5.12 -0.29
N LEU A 40 -5.64 5.87 -1.18
CA LEU A 40 -6.59 6.91 -0.77
C LEU A 40 -7.88 6.36 -0.15
N ILE A 41 -8.48 5.36 -0.78
CA ILE A 41 -9.78 4.82 -0.36
C ILE A 41 -9.59 3.89 0.86
N GLY A 42 -8.47 3.20 0.91
CA GLY A 42 -8.24 2.07 1.80
C GLY A 42 -8.78 0.79 1.17
N TRP A 43 -8.03 -0.30 1.35
CA TRP A 43 -8.52 -1.64 1.06
C TRP A 43 -9.08 -2.26 2.35
N GLU A 44 -10.22 -2.95 2.23
CA GLU A 44 -10.78 -3.75 3.32
C GLU A 44 -10.73 -5.24 2.93
N PRO A 45 -10.44 -6.14 3.89
CA PRO A 45 -10.57 -7.57 3.67
C PRO A 45 -11.95 -7.93 3.16
N CYS A 46 -11.99 -8.76 2.11
CA CYS A 46 -13.25 -9.24 1.57
C CYS A 46 -13.99 -10.01 2.67
N ALA A 47 -15.29 -9.73 2.81
CA ALA A 47 -16.10 -10.30 3.87
C ALA A 47 -17.39 -10.90 3.31
N THR A 48 -17.76 -12.07 3.81
CA THR A 48 -19.11 -12.61 3.64
C THR A 48 -20.04 -11.93 4.64
N LYS A 49 -21.27 -11.67 4.20
CA LYS A 49 -22.35 -11.23 5.09
C LYS A 49 -23.30 -12.41 5.31
N THR A 50 -23.28 -12.94 6.51
CA THR A 50 -24.21 -13.99 6.96
C THR A 50 -24.96 -13.44 8.17
N PHE A 51 -26.29 -13.37 8.07
CA PHE A 51 -27.16 -12.85 9.14
C PHE A 51 -26.76 -11.46 9.68
N GLY A 52 -26.25 -10.59 8.81
CA GLY A 52 -25.81 -9.24 9.18
C GLY A 52 -24.40 -9.17 9.81
N LEU A 53 -23.78 -10.29 10.14
CA LEU A 53 -22.39 -10.34 10.59
C LEU A 53 -21.44 -10.32 9.39
N LYS A 54 -20.47 -9.40 9.38
CA LYS A 54 -19.35 -9.41 8.43
C LYS A 54 -18.27 -10.33 8.98
N THR A 55 -17.97 -11.42 8.28
CA THR A 55 -16.84 -12.30 8.60
C THR A 55 -15.83 -12.28 7.47
N PRO A 56 -14.51 -12.21 7.75
CA PRO A 56 -13.48 -12.31 6.71
C PRO A 56 -13.70 -13.55 5.85
N LYS A 57 -13.66 -13.34 4.55
CA LYS A 57 -13.85 -14.37 3.55
C LYS A 57 -12.49 -15.03 3.27
N SER A 58 -12.45 -16.37 3.25
CA SER A 58 -11.25 -17.13 2.88
C SER A 58 -10.74 -16.70 1.50
N GLU A 59 -9.43 -16.51 1.35
CA GLU A 59 -8.80 -16.10 0.08
C GLU A 59 -9.14 -17.05 -1.06
N LEU A 60 -9.25 -18.35 -0.78
CA LEU A 60 -9.61 -19.39 -1.75
C LEU A 60 -11.02 -19.22 -2.35
N SER A 61 -11.87 -18.41 -1.70
CA SER A 61 -13.23 -18.16 -2.16
C SER A 61 -13.38 -16.79 -2.83
N TRP A 62 -12.30 -16.01 -2.92
CA TRP A 62 -12.32 -14.70 -3.56
C TRP A 62 -12.67 -14.83 -5.03
N ASN A 63 -13.46 -13.88 -5.53
CA ASN A 63 -13.66 -13.74 -6.97
C ASN A 63 -12.51 -12.93 -7.59
N THR A 64 -12.45 -12.90 -8.92
CA THR A 64 -11.38 -12.21 -9.67
C THR A 64 -11.20 -10.74 -9.28
N LYS A 65 -12.28 -10.02 -8.97
CA LYS A 65 -12.23 -8.61 -8.58
C LYS A 65 -11.68 -8.43 -7.16
N GLU A 66 -12.09 -9.32 -6.25
CA GLU A 66 -11.59 -9.36 -4.86
C GLU A 66 -10.08 -9.64 -4.85
N GLU A 67 -9.63 -10.63 -5.62
CA GLU A 67 -8.21 -10.93 -5.79
C GLU A 67 -7.42 -9.77 -6.41
N GLU A 68 -7.97 -9.11 -7.43
CA GLU A 68 -7.31 -7.97 -8.07
C GLU A 68 -7.10 -6.83 -7.07
N LEU A 69 -8.13 -6.50 -6.28
CA LEU A 69 -8.04 -5.48 -5.24
C LEU A 69 -7.01 -5.83 -4.16
N ALA A 70 -6.97 -7.08 -3.72
CA ALA A 70 -5.98 -7.55 -2.77
C ALA A 70 -4.55 -7.45 -3.33
N LYS A 71 -4.34 -7.83 -4.60
CA LYS A 71 -3.04 -7.69 -5.30
C LYS A 71 -2.60 -6.23 -5.39
N VAL A 72 -3.53 -5.31 -5.68
CA VAL A 72 -3.24 -3.87 -5.72
C VAL A 72 -2.85 -3.36 -4.33
N ASN A 73 -3.53 -3.79 -3.25
CA ASN A 73 -3.13 -3.45 -1.87
C ASN A 73 -1.74 -3.98 -1.52
N SER A 74 -1.42 -5.23 -1.86
CA SER A 74 -0.08 -5.80 -1.64
C SER A 74 1.01 -5.06 -2.39
N LYS A 75 0.74 -4.64 -3.64
CA LYS A 75 1.66 -3.80 -4.43
C LYS A 75 1.85 -2.43 -3.79
N ALA A 76 0.78 -1.85 -3.24
CA ALA A 76 0.82 -0.58 -2.54
C ALA A 76 1.70 -0.67 -1.27
N LEU A 77 1.50 -1.70 -0.44
CA LEU A 77 2.32 -1.95 0.76
C LEU A 77 3.79 -2.15 0.41
N TYR A 78 4.09 -2.91 -0.65
CA TYR A 78 5.46 -3.10 -1.13
C TYR A 78 6.13 -1.77 -1.47
N ILE A 79 5.45 -0.88 -2.19
CA ILE A 79 5.99 0.44 -2.55
C ILE A 79 6.24 1.26 -1.28
N ILE A 80 5.28 1.32 -0.35
CA ILE A 80 5.45 2.08 0.90
C ILE A 80 6.64 1.53 1.69
N PHE A 81 6.72 0.21 1.88
CA PHE A 81 7.80 -0.43 2.65
C PHE A 81 9.19 -0.25 2.03
N PHE A 82 9.27 -0.16 0.70
CA PHE A 82 10.53 0.04 0.00
C PHE A 82 11.06 1.47 0.09
N GLU A 83 10.17 2.45 0.25
CA GLU A 83 10.50 3.89 0.22
C GLU A 83 10.64 4.52 1.62
N VAL A 84 10.48 3.72 2.68
CA VAL A 84 10.71 4.15 4.07
C VAL A 84 12.04 3.63 4.61
N ASP A 85 12.61 4.33 5.58
CA ASP A 85 13.81 3.84 6.27
C ASP A 85 13.52 2.67 7.21
N VAL A 86 14.56 2.08 7.80
CA VAL A 86 14.45 0.91 8.68
C VAL A 86 13.65 1.20 9.96
N GLN A 87 13.70 2.42 10.49
CA GLN A 87 12.95 2.80 11.69
C GLN A 87 11.47 2.94 11.37
N GLU A 88 11.14 3.64 10.29
CA GLU A 88 9.76 3.80 9.84
C GLU A 88 9.16 2.46 9.39
N PHE A 89 9.92 1.64 8.66
CA PHE A 89 9.51 0.27 8.31
C PHE A 89 9.10 -0.54 9.55
N LYS A 90 9.89 -0.50 10.64
CA LYS A 90 9.53 -1.22 11.87
C LYS A 90 8.20 -0.78 12.46
N ARG A 91 7.82 0.50 12.31
CA ARG A 91 6.55 1.04 12.80
C ARG A 91 5.37 0.51 11.99
N ILE A 92 5.52 0.42 10.67
CA ILE A 92 4.42 0.09 9.74
C ILE A 92 4.42 -1.37 9.26
N SER A 93 5.45 -2.16 9.60
CA SER A 93 5.62 -3.55 9.12
C SER A 93 4.49 -4.51 9.50
N LYS A 94 3.69 -4.17 10.52
CA LYS A 94 2.53 -4.96 10.98
C LYS A 94 1.22 -4.54 10.33
N CYS A 95 1.20 -3.44 9.60
CA CYS A 95 0.02 -2.94 8.92
C CYS A 95 -0.34 -3.86 7.76
N THR A 96 -1.61 -4.25 7.67
CA THR A 96 -2.12 -5.12 6.60
C THR A 96 -2.84 -4.33 5.51
N THR A 97 -3.12 -3.05 5.77
CA THR A 97 -3.70 -2.12 4.81
C THR A 97 -2.76 -0.95 4.60
N THR A 98 -2.72 -0.41 3.39
CA THR A 98 -1.94 0.80 3.09
C THR A 98 -2.46 2.07 3.74
N LYS A 99 -3.64 2.04 4.36
CA LYS A 99 -4.20 3.18 5.09
C LYS A 99 -3.72 3.23 6.55
N GLU A 100 -3.35 2.08 7.10
CA GLU A 100 -2.78 1.96 8.45
C GLU A 100 -1.26 2.17 8.45
N ALA A 101 -0.59 1.83 7.34
CA ALA A 101 0.82 2.10 7.09
C ALA A 101 1.02 3.57 6.73
#